data_AF-A0A7L4NHN8-F1
#
_entry.id   AF-A0A7L4NHN8-F1
#
_cell.length_a   1.000
_cell.length_b   1.000
_cell.length_c   1.000
_cell.angle_alpha   90.00
_cell.angle_beta   90.00
_cell.angle_gamma   90.00
#
_symmetry.space_group_name_H-M   'P 1'
#
loop_
_entity.id
_entity.type
_entity.pdbx_description
1 polymer ?
#
loop_
_entity_poly.entity_id
_entity_poly.type
_entity_poly.pdbx_seq_one_letter_code
_entity_poly.pdbx_strand_id
1 'polypeptide(L)'
;SKEKKRHMGDTNHFCPVSLKENFVLYPGRYEHAAKYQEKFYYFATSEYRDKFLKNPEEYVAHNEPIHAPPLRVCLLGTHGAGKTTCARKIANKLGIFHIQFEEHLQELILPKTKRKVGPHFNEDDDNKMPILSQEQEDSSQTKDEPEKIKQVI
;
A
#
# COMPACT_ATOMS: atom_id res chain seq x y z
N SER A 1 -36.70 -14.70 -11.69
CA SER A 1 -35.81 -15.86 -11.52
C SER A 1 -34.98 -15.62 -10.25
N LYS A 2 -35.17 -16.40 -9.18
CA LYS A 2 -34.30 -16.32 -7.99
C LYS A 2 -33.02 -17.09 -8.33
N GLU A 3 -31.93 -16.39 -8.61
CA GLU A 3 -30.62 -17.04 -8.72
C GLU A 3 -30.36 -17.82 -7.44
N LYS A 4 -30.09 -19.14 -7.57
CA LYS A 4 -29.60 -19.94 -6.46
C LYS A 4 -28.25 -19.33 -6.05
N LYS A 5 -28.21 -18.61 -4.93
CA LYS A 5 -26.95 -18.09 -4.36
C LYS A 5 -25.98 -19.27 -4.23
N ARG A 6 -24.89 -19.22 -4.99
CA ARG A 6 -23.81 -20.21 -4.89
C ARG A 6 -23.19 -20.11 -3.49
N HIS A 7 -22.92 -21.25 -2.89
CA HIS A 7 -22.18 -21.29 -1.63
C HIS A 7 -20.70 -20.99 -1.94
N MET A 8 -20.26 -19.76 -1.66
CA MET A 8 -18.93 -19.27 -2.03
C MET A 8 -17.87 -19.68 -1.02
N GLY A 9 -16.62 -19.74 -1.51
CA GLY A 9 -15.40 -19.91 -0.73
C GLY A 9 -15.12 -18.75 0.22
N ASP A 10 -14.07 -18.92 1.03
CA ASP A 10 -13.66 -17.94 2.05
C ASP A 10 -13.23 -16.59 1.46
N THR A 11 -12.84 -16.58 0.17
CA THR A 11 -12.46 -15.37 -0.59
C THR A 11 -13.59 -14.80 -1.44
N ASN A 12 -14.81 -15.32 -1.31
CA ASN A 12 -15.99 -14.89 -2.07
C ASN A 12 -15.70 -14.90 -3.60
N HIS A 13 -15.82 -13.77 -4.29
CA HIS A 13 -15.57 -13.65 -5.73
C HIS A 13 -14.12 -13.25 -6.07
N PHE A 14 -13.24 -13.14 -5.08
CA PHE A 14 -11.82 -12.83 -5.28
C PHE A 14 -10.98 -14.09 -5.40
N CYS A 15 -9.89 -13.99 -6.16
CA CYS A 15 -8.94 -15.06 -6.36
C CYS A 15 -8.16 -15.37 -5.07
N PRO A 16 -8.26 -16.59 -4.52
CA PRO A 16 -7.56 -16.94 -3.29
C PRO A 16 -6.04 -17.00 -3.47
N VAL A 17 -5.57 -17.37 -4.67
CA VAL A 17 -4.14 -17.39 -5.01
C VAL A 17 -3.55 -15.98 -5.04
N SER A 18 -4.21 -15.04 -5.71
CA SER A 18 -3.76 -13.63 -5.74
C SER A 18 -3.76 -13.00 -4.34
N LEU A 19 -4.72 -13.37 -3.49
CA LEU A 19 -4.77 -12.91 -2.12
C LEU A 19 -3.63 -13.49 -1.27
N LYS A 20 -3.34 -14.79 -1.40
CA LYS A 20 -2.28 -15.44 -0.64
C LYS A 20 -0.87 -14.99 -1.07
N GLU A 21 -0.62 -14.94 -2.37
CA GLU A 21 0.74 -14.75 -2.90
C GLU A 21 1.11 -13.29 -3.13
N ASN A 22 0.15 -12.46 -3.53
CA ASN A 22 0.40 -11.06 -3.86
C ASN A 22 -0.23 -10.11 -2.84
N PHE A 23 -1.03 -10.63 -1.90
CA PHE A 23 -1.77 -9.83 -0.94
C PHE A 23 -2.63 -8.75 -1.61
N VAL A 24 -3.34 -9.16 -2.67
CA VAL A 24 -4.25 -8.31 -3.47
C VAL A 24 -5.59 -9.01 -3.66
N LEU A 25 -6.68 -8.25 -3.47
CA LEU A 25 -8.03 -8.68 -3.83
C LEU A 25 -8.25 -8.50 -5.33
N TYR A 26 -7.81 -9.50 -6.10
CA TYR A 26 -8.03 -9.53 -7.54
C TYR A 26 -9.32 -10.30 -7.87
N PRO A 27 -10.24 -9.75 -8.68
CA PRO A 27 -11.50 -10.42 -9.00
C PRO A 27 -11.23 -11.73 -9.76
N GLY A 28 -11.86 -12.81 -9.30
CA GLY A 28 -11.84 -14.09 -10.00
C GLY A 28 -12.83 -14.10 -11.16
N ARG A 29 -12.54 -14.93 -12.17
CA ARG A 29 -13.36 -15.14 -13.36
C ARG A 29 -14.18 -16.42 -13.22
N TYR A 30 -15.42 -16.40 -13.68
CA TYR A 30 -16.31 -17.57 -13.60
C TYR A 30 -15.82 -18.72 -14.49
N GLU A 31 -15.18 -18.40 -15.62
CA GLU A 31 -14.59 -19.37 -16.56
C GLU A 31 -13.46 -20.19 -15.93
N HIS A 32 -12.86 -19.69 -14.85
CA HIS A 32 -11.78 -20.35 -14.13
C HIS A 32 -12.23 -20.95 -12.80
N ALA A 33 -13.53 -21.00 -12.51
CA ALA A 33 -14.05 -21.48 -11.23
C ALA A 33 -13.68 -22.94 -10.93
N ALA A 34 -13.52 -23.25 -9.63
CA ALA A 34 -13.40 -24.62 -9.13
C ALA A 34 -14.22 -24.79 -7.85
N LYS A 35 -14.59 -26.04 -7.53
CA LYS A 35 -15.32 -26.40 -6.32
C LYS A 35 -14.38 -27.15 -5.36
N TYR A 36 -14.31 -26.73 -4.11
CA TYR A 36 -13.56 -27.40 -3.05
C TYR A 36 -14.35 -27.33 -1.74
N GLN A 37 -14.47 -28.47 -1.04
CA GLN A 37 -15.27 -28.59 0.20
C GLN A 37 -16.66 -27.95 0.08
N GLU A 38 -17.39 -28.30 -0.98
CA GLU A 38 -18.74 -27.79 -1.28
C GLU A 38 -18.86 -26.27 -1.56
N LYS A 39 -17.75 -25.53 -1.50
CA LYS A 39 -17.67 -24.10 -1.80
C LYS A 39 -17.13 -23.84 -3.20
N PHE A 40 -17.64 -22.78 -3.85
CA PHE A 40 -17.14 -22.31 -5.14
C PHE A 40 -16.06 -21.24 -4.96
N TYR A 41 -14.94 -21.42 -5.65
CA TYR A 41 -13.82 -20.47 -5.71
C TYR A 41 -13.63 -19.99 -7.15
N TYR A 42 -13.35 -18.70 -7.32
CA TYR A 42 -13.06 -18.09 -8.62
C TYR A 42 -11.59 -17.67 -8.69
N PHE A 43 -11.01 -17.68 -9.89
CA PHE A 43 -9.58 -17.48 -10.08
C PHE A 43 -9.31 -16.45 -11.17
N ALA A 44 -8.26 -15.66 -11.00
CA ALA A 44 -7.89 -14.63 -11.97
C ALA A 44 -7.53 -15.22 -13.33
N THR A 45 -6.87 -16.39 -13.32
CA THR A 45 -6.43 -17.13 -14.50
C THR A 45 -6.61 -18.64 -14.30
N SER A 46 -6.51 -19.43 -15.38
CA SER A 46 -6.49 -20.90 -15.34
C SER A 46 -5.33 -21.45 -14.53
N GLU A 47 -4.16 -20.82 -14.61
CA GLU A 47 -2.95 -21.27 -13.92
C GLU A 47 -3.12 -21.18 -12.40
N TYR A 48 -3.78 -20.12 -11.91
CA TYR A 48 -4.10 -19.98 -10.49
C TYR A 48 -5.15 -20.99 -10.02
N ARG A 49 -6.14 -21.32 -10.85
CA ARG A 49 -7.05 -22.43 -10.54
C ARG A 49 -6.29 -23.73 -10.37
N ASP A 50 -5.41 -24.06 -11.31
CA ASP A 50 -4.65 -25.31 -11.30
C ASP A 50 -3.65 -25.36 -10.14
N LYS A 51 -3.07 -24.21 -9.77
CA LYS A 51 -2.22 -24.07 -8.59
C LYS A 51 -2.99 -24.32 -7.29
N PHE A 52 -4.19 -23.75 -7.16
CA PHE A 52 -5.07 -24.01 -6.03
C PHE A 52 -5.46 -25.48 -5.93
N LEU A 53 -5.85 -26.12 -7.04
CA LEU A 53 -6.27 -27.53 -7.03
C LEU A 53 -5.15 -28.50 -6.63
N LYS A 54 -3.88 -28.13 -6.82
CA LYS A 54 -2.74 -28.94 -6.37
C LYS A 54 -2.60 -28.96 -4.84
N ASN A 55 -2.88 -27.85 -4.17
CA ASN A 55 -2.78 -27.74 -2.71
C ASN A 55 -3.81 -26.74 -2.15
N PRO A 56 -5.12 -27.09 -2.11
CA PRO A 56 -6.17 -26.12 -1.76
C PRO A 56 -6.05 -25.57 -0.35
N GLU A 57 -5.54 -26.38 0.58
CA GLU A 57 -5.40 -26.04 2.00
C GLU A 57 -4.58 -24.75 2.21
N GLU A 58 -3.54 -24.52 1.40
CA GLU A 58 -2.69 -23.31 1.50
C GLU A 58 -3.43 -21.99 1.24
N TYR A 59 -4.59 -22.05 0.57
CA TYR A 59 -5.33 -20.90 0.06
C TYR A 59 -6.70 -20.69 0.71
N VAL A 60 -7.14 -21.58 1.60
CA VAL A 60 -8.43 -21.49 2.30
C VAL A 60 -8.22 -21.15 3.78
N ALA A 61 -9.28 -20.69 4.46
CA ALA A 61 -9.21 -20.44 5.89
C ALA A 61 -9.12 -21.78 6.64
N HIS A 62 -8.21 -21.87 7.59
CA HIS A 62 -8.14 -22.99 8.53
C HIS A 62 -8.67 -22.57 9.90
N ASN A 63 -7.76 -22.21 10.81
CA ASN A 63 -8.09 -21.80 12.18
C ASN A 63 -8.30 -20.29 12.29
N GLU A 64 -7.72 -19.52 11.38
CA GLU A 64 -7.78 -18.06 11.38
C GLU A 64 -8.50 -17.55 10.12
N PRO A 65 -9.30 -16.47 10.25
CA PRO A 65 -9.91 -15.81 9.11
C PRO A 65 -8.86 -15.30 8.12
N ILE A 66 -9.17 -15.33 6.83
CA ILE A 66 -8.30 -14.73 5.82
C ILE A 66 -8.28 -13.21 6.01
N HIS A 67 -7.09 -12.65 6.16
CA HIS A 67 -6.88 -11.22 6.29
C HIS A 67 -6.99 -10.51 4.95
N ALA A 68 -7.81 -9.45 4.91
CA ALA A 68 -7.88 -8.58 3.75
C ALA A 68 -6.63 -7.68 3.68
N PRO A 69 -6.16 -7.32 2.47
CA PRO A 69 -5.08 -6.36 2.31
C PRO A 69 -5.45 -4.97 2.87
N PRO A 70 -4.47 -4.17 3.31
CA PRO A 70 -4.70 -2.81 3.76
C PRO A 70 -5.44 -1.97 2.70
N LEU A 71 -6.38 -1.16 3.17
CA LEU A 71 -7.12 -0.20 2.35
C LEU A 71 -6.17 0.85 1.76
N ARG A 72 -6.20 1.01 0.44
CA ARG A 72 -5.45 2.03 -0.31
C ARG A 72 -6.44 2.96 -0.98
N VAL A 73 -6.46 4.23 -0.57
CA VAL A 73 -7.40 5.24 -1.06
C VAL A 73 -6.63 6.37 -1.75
N CYS A 74 -6.97 6.64 -3.01
CA CYS A 74 -6.42 7.77 -3.77
C CYS A 74 -7.55 8.78 -4.05
N LEU A 75 -7.39 10.02 -3.61
CA LEU A 75 -8.34 11.10 -3.89
C LEU A 75 -7.87 11.91 -5.09
N LEU A 76 -8.68 11.90 -6.15
CA LEU A 76 -8.43 12.60 -7.40
C LEU A 76 -9.45 13.74 -7.61
N GLY A 77 -9.08 14.75 -8.39
CA GLY A 77 -9.91 15.93 -8.64
C GLY A 77 -9.09 17.18 -8.96
N THR A 78 -9.76 18.28 -9.31
CA THR A 78 -9.12 19.55 -9.71
C THR A 78 -8.26 20.17 -8.60
N HIS A 79 -7.30 21.01 -8.98
CA HIS A 79 -6.51 21.78 -8.02
C HIS A 79 -7.44 22.64 -7.13
N GLY A 80 -7.12 22.77 -5.85
CA GLY A 80 -7.95 23.53 -4.90
C GLY A 80 -9.24 22.85 -4.41
N ALA A 81 -9.65 21.69 -4.95
CA ALA A 81 -10.89 20.98 -4.55
C ALA A 81 -10.92 20.44 -3.10
N GLY A 82 -9.91 20.75 -2.27
CA GLY A 82 -9.85 20.31 -0.88
C GLY A 82 -9.48 18.84 -0.68
N LYS A 83 -8.91 18.16 -1.68
CA LYS A 83 -8.54 16.73 -1.64
C LYS A 83 -7.69 16.40 -0.40
N THR A 84 -6.64 17.18 -0.13
CA THR A 84 -5.76 16.98 1.03
C THR A 84 -6.51 17.11 2.35
N THR A 85 -7.44 18.08 2.45
CA THR A 85 -8.29 18.27 3.62
C THR A 85 -9.22 17.07 3.85
N CYS A 86 -9.87 16.58 2.79
CA CYS A 86 -10.73 15.39 2.86
C CYS A 86 -9.91 14.14 3.18
N ALA A 87 -8.75 13.95 2.54
CA ALA A 87 -7.86 12.81 2.76
C ALA A 87 -7.43 12.72 4.23
N ARG A 88 -7.03 13.84 4.84
CA ARG A 88 -6.68 13.90 6.27
C ARG A 88 -7.86 13.55 7.18
N LYS A 89 -9.07 14.05 6.88
CA LYS A 89 -10.29 13.70 7.64
C LYS A 89 -10.62 12.21 7.54
N ILE A 90 -10.51 11.62 6.35
CA ILE A 90 -10.74 10.19 6.11
C ILE A 90 -9.68 9.36 6.86
N ALA A 91 -8.42 9.75 6.77
CA ALA A 91 -7.31 9.09 7.44
C ALA A 91 -7.51 9.02 8.95
N ASN A 92 -7.83 10.15 9.57
CA ASN A 92 -8.13 10.22 11.01
C ASN A 92 -9.33 9.36 11.41
N LYS A 93 -10.39 9.36 10.59
CA LYS A 93 -11.62 8.60 10.89
C LYS A 93 -11.43 7.09 10.75
N LEU A 94 -10.61 6.66 9.78
CA LEU A 94 -10.35 5.24 9.51
C LEU A 94 -9.11 4.70 10.24
N GLY A 95 -8.34 5.55 10.93
CA GLY A 95 -7.09 5.16 11.56
C GLY A 95 -6.02 4.70 10.56
N ILE A 96 -6.06 5.23 9.33
CA ILE A 96 -5.08 4.91 8.27
C ILE A 96 -4.08 6.04 8.11
N PHE A 97 -2.87 5.73 7.65
CA PHE A 97 -1.85 6.75 7.39
C PHE A 97 -2.23 7.60 6.16
N HIS A 98 -1.91 8.88 6.22
CA HIS A 98 -2.13 9.83 5.12
C HIS A 98 -0.80 10.21 4.47
N ILE A 99 -0.65 9.94 3.17
CA ILE A 99 0.50 10.41 2.38
C ILE A 99 0.09 11.65 1.60
N GLN A 100 0.83 12.75 1.78
CA GLN A 100 0.75 13.88 0.88
C GLN A 100 1.57 13.57 -0.38
N PHE A 101 0.90 12.98 -1.37
CA PHE A 101 1.55 12.37 -2.54
C PHE A 101 2.54 13.28 -3.26
N GLU A 102 2.20 14.57 -3.44
CA GLU A 102 3.08 15.52 -4.13
C GLU A 102 4.41 15.71 -3.39
N GLU A 103 4.38 15.93 -2.08
CA GLU A 103 5.59 16.11 -1.26
C GLU A 103 6.44 14.84 -1.28
N HIS A 104 5.81 13.68 -1.04
CA HIS A 104 6.49 12.41 -1.01
C HIS A 104 7.10 12.06 -2.39
N LEU A 105 6.38 12.34 -3.48
CA LEU A 105 6.90 12.14 -4.83
C LEU A 105 8.11 13.04 -5.09
N GLN A 106 8.06 14.32 -4.68
CA GLN A 106 9.20 15.22 -4.81
C GLN A 106 10.43 14.69 -4.06
N GLU A 107 10.27 14.23 -2.82
CA GLU A 107 11.36 13.64 -2.02
C GLU A 107 12.02 12.45 -2.74
N LEU A 108 11.22 11.56 -3.35
CA LEU A 108 11.73 10.37 -4.05
C LEU A 108 12.46 10.71 -5.36
N ILE A 109 12.05 11.76 -6.07
CA ILE A 109 12.64 12.11 -7.37
C ILE A 109 13.79 13.12 -7.26
N LEU A 110 13.85 13.92 -6.19
CA LEU A 110 14.85 14.98 -5.99
C LEU A 110 16.30 14.49 -6.16
N PRO A 111 16.70 13.29 -5.68
CA PRO A 111 18.06 12.78 -5.90
C PRO A 111 18.40 12.57 -7.39
N LYS A 112 17.40 12.24 -8.21
CA LYS A 112 17.57 12.01 -9.66
C LYS A 112 17.48 13.30 -10.46
N THR A 113 16.58 14.20 -10.06
CA THR A 113 16.28 15.43 -10.81
C THR A 113 17.13 16.62 -10.36
N LYS A 114 17.72 16.58 -9.16
CA LYS A 114 18.48 17.65 -8.49
C LYS A 114 17.72 18.97 -8.28
N ARG A 115 16.44 19.01 -8.64
CA ARG A 115 15.52 20.14 -8.45
C ARG A 115 14.09 19.62 -8.29
N LYS A 116 13.22 20.44 -7.69
CA LYS A 116 11.78 20.16 -7.66
C LYS A 116 11.21 20.23 -9.08
N VAL A 117 10.27 19.34 -9.40
CA VAL A 117 9.72 19.21 -10.76
C VAL A 117 8.22 19.41 -10.73
N GLY A 118 7.67 20.30 -11.56
CA GLY A 118 6.23 20.43 -11.72
C GLY A 118 5.81 21.83 -12.12
N PRO A 119 4.51 22.04 -12.41
CA PRO A 119 4.00 23.33 -12.89
C PRO A 119 4.31 24.49 -11.94
N HIS A 120 4.37 24.22 -10.63
CA HIS A 120 4.67 25.21 -9.58
C HIS A 120 6.17 25.46 -9.35
N PHE A 121 7.05 24.72 -10.03
CA PHE A 121 8.51 24.80 -9.89
C PHE A 121 9.22 25.12 -11.23
N ASN A 122 8.44 25.37 -12.29
CA ASN A 122 8.94 25.66 -13.64
C ASN A 122 9.14 27.16 -13.89
N GLU A 123 9.18 27.99 -12.86
CA GLU A 123 9.59 29.38 -12.98
C GLU A 123 11.11 29.41 -12.84
N ASP A 124 11.78 29.89 -13.89
CA ASP A 124 13.23 30.01 -14.00
C ASP A 124 13.85 30.61 -12.73
N ASP A 125 14.39 29.73 -11.88
CA ASP A 125 15.03 30.08 -10.61
C ASP A 125 16.50 30.48 -10.87
N ASP A 126 16.68 31.56 -11.64
CA ASP A 126 17.96 32.27 -11.76
C ASP A 126 18.27 33.08 -10.47
N ASN A 127 17.40 33.04 -9.45
CA ASN A 127 17.52 33.83 -8.22
C ASN A 127 17.30 33.02 -6.94
N LYS A 128 18.04 31.93 -6.75
CA LYS A 128 18.21 31.34 -5.41
C LYS A 128 19.64 30.93 -5.09
N MET A 129 20.16 31.55 -4.03
CA MET A 129 21.46 31.34 -3.40
C MET A 129 21.90 29.86 -3.37
N PRO A 130 23.17 29.55 -3.66
CA PRO A 130 23.70 28.21 -3.47
C PRO A 130 23.64 27.87 -1.97
N ILE A 131 22.97 26.75 -1.64
CA ILE A 131 23.07 26.16 -0.31
C ILE A 131 24.51 25.62 -0.21
N LEU A 132 25.32 26.30 0.60
CA LEU A 132 26.66 25.87 0.99
C LEU A 132 26.60 24.44 1.51
N SER A 133 27.26 23.52 0.79
CA SER A 133 27.87 22.35 1.41
C SER A 133 28.96 22.85 2.35
N GLN A 134 28.72 22.81 3.66
CA GLN A 134 29.79 22.86 4.63
C GLN A 134 30.27 21.45 4.92
N GLU A 135 31.55 21.30 4.66
CA GLU A 135 32.37 20.11 4.69
C GLU A 135 32.47 19.53 6.11
N GLN A 136 32.78 18.23 6.16
CA GLN A 136 33.27 17.58 7.35
C GLN A 136 34.64 18.18 7.71
N GLU A 137 34.78 18.69 8.94
CA GLU A 137 36.08 18.73 9.62
C GLU A 137 35.99 17.98 10.95
N ASP A 138 37.04 17.20 11.16
CA ASP A 138 37.24 16.17 12.15
C ASP A 138 37.86 16.74 13.44
N SER A 139 37.66 16.00 14.54
CA SER A 139 38.48 15.96 15.77
C SER A 139 38.44 17.14 16.76
N SER A 140 37.86 16.91 17.95
CA SER A 140 38.67 16.49 19.13
C SER A 140 37.81 16.35 20.41
N GLN A 141 38.24 15.41 21.25
CA GLN A 141 37.58 14.87 22.45
C GLN A 141 37.44 15.87 23.61
N THR A 142 36.37 15.74 24.42
CA THR A 142 36.52 15.39 25.85
C THR A 142 35.20 14.91 26.50
N LYS A 143 35.28 13.67 26.99
CA LYS A 143 34.62 13.02 28.15
C LYS A 143 33.48 13.76 28.86
N ASP A 144 32.32 13.12 28.96
CA ASP A 144 31.86 12.44 30.20
C ASP A 144 30.60 11.59 29.92
N GLU A 145 30.59 10.37 30.45
CA GLU A 145 29.55 9.33 30.39
C GLU A 145 28.91 9.19 31.80
N PRO A 146 27.86 8.39 32.02
CA PRO A 146 26.44 8.60 31.68
C PRO A 146 25.52 8.64 32.93
N GLU A 147 24.29 9.14 32.79
CA GLU A 147 23.19 8.73 33.67
C GLU A 147 21.99 8.17 32.88
N LYS A 148 21.72 6.88 33.16
CA LYS A 148 20.58 6.08 32.72
C LYS A 148 19.29 6.56 33.38
N ILE A 149 18.21 6.79 32.62
CA ILE A 149 16.83 6.54 33.11
C ILE A 149 15.96 5.89 32.01
N LYS A 150 15.90 4.57 32.11
CA LYS A 150 14.77 3.62 32.01
C LYS A 150 13.56 3.88 31.09
N GLN A 151 13.31 2.85 30.28
CA GLN A 151 12.03 2.30 29.84
C GLN A 151 10.84 2.56 30.78
N VAL A 152 9.67 2.84 30.19
CA VAL A 152 8.38 2.36 30.69
C VAL A 152 7.47 2.02 29.50
N ILE A 153 7.19 0.71 29.39
CA ILE A 153 5.97 -0.01 28.94
C ILE A 153 5.25 0.52 27.70
#